data_AF-A0A3B7L788-F1
#
_entry.id   AF-A0A3B7L788-F1
#
_cell.length_a   1.000
_cell.length_b   1.000
_cell.length_c   1.000
_cell.angle_alpha   90.00
_cell.angle_beta   90.00
_cell.angle_gamma   90.00
#
_symmetry.space_group_name_H-M   'P 1'
#
loop_
_entity.id
_entity.type
_entity.pdbx_description
1 polymer ?
#
loop_
_entity_poly.entity_id
_entity_poly.type
_entity_poly.pdbx_seq_one_letter_code
_entity_poly.pdbx_strand_id
1 'polypeptide(L)'
;MSAASGVRPVWRHASLLMGIIVVAWGLAVGAELSGQAQWVHHHRLVVDGVALWASLALFLVAWQVHIAAMMLPTALPMVGLYRQVAAGQPHPRLARASFLFGYLVVWTAFGLAALLAMALVEGLGAQWPRWHQRPEWLAGGVLVLAGAFQFSALKASCLDKCRAPRAFLLNHYRRGVAGGFALGLRHGAFCLGCCWALMLVMFVVGIANLAWMAPLAALMLYEKVARHGARLVRPVGVALILLGLLMMVEPAWLPGLTPDPVPHGIPLHGAH
;
A
#
# COMPACT_ATOMS: atom_id res chain seq x y z
N MET A 1 50.27 -1.36 -15.15
CA MET A 1 49.20 -1.03 -14.16
C MET A 1 48.37 0.12 -14.71
N SER A 2 47.07 0.09 -14.46
CA SER A 2 46.05 1.11 -14.72
C SER A 2 45.07 0.82 -15.88
N ALA A 3 43.94 0.23 -15.50
CA ALA A 3 42.67 0.35 -16.21
C ALA A 3 41.58 0.57 -15.14
N ALA A 4 41.47 1.82 -14.69
CA ALA A 4 40.35 2.29 -13.88
C ALA A 4 39.08 2.27 -14.74
N SER A 5 38.34 1.16 -14.69
CA SER A 5 36.99 1.10 -15.24
C SER A 5 36.06 1.86 -14.30
N GLY A 6 35.81 3.12 -14.64
CA GLY A 6 34.85 3.97 -13.96
C GLY A 6 33.45 3.36 -14.00
N VAL A 7 33.03 2.75 -12.89
CA VAL A 7 31.64 2.44 -12.60
C VAL A 7 30.90 3.77 -12.53
N ARG A 8 30.35 4.24 -13.66
CA ARG A 8 29.49 5.42 -13.68
C ARG A 8 28.27 5.11 -12.78
N PRO A 9 27.94 5.96 -11.79
CA PRO A 9 26.98 5.58 -10.78
C PRO A 9 25.59 5.47 -11.39
N VAL A 10 25.02 4.28 -11.24
CA VAL A 10 23.61 3.89 -11.45
C VAL A 10 22.61 4.89 -10.83
N TRP A 11 23.06 5.80 -9.96
CA TRP A 11 22.28 6.75 -9.17
C TRP A 11 21.64 7.93 -9.91
N ARG A 12 22.15 8.37 -11.07
CA ARG A 12 21.69 9.63 -11.70
C ARG A 12 20.22 9.67 -12.17
N HIS A 13 19.56 8.51 -12.28
CA HIS A 13 18.10 8.40 -12.50
C HIS A 13 17.38 7.60 -11.41
N ALA A 14 18.10 7.13 -10.38
CA ALA A 14 17.47 6.78 -9.11
C ALA A 14 16.88 8.04 -8.47
N SER A 15 17.47 9.22 -8.76
CA SER A 15 17.00 10.54 -8.31
C SER A 15 15.54 10.85 -8.66
N LEU A 16 15.03 10.42 -9.82
CA LEU A 16 13.64 10.71 -10.21
C LEU A 16 12.64 9.91 -9.36
N LEU A 17 12.85 8.59 -9.23
CA LEU A 17 11.98 7.74 -8.42
C LEU A 17 12.11 8.07 -6.93
N MET A 18 13.31 8.36 -6.46
CA MET A 18 13.52 8.86 -5.10
C MET A 18 12.82 10.21 -4.89
N GLY A 19 12.87 11.11 -5.87
CA GLY A 19 12.12 12.37 -5.85
C GLY A 19 10.62 12.14 -5.76
N ILE A 20 10.07 11.22 -6.56
CA ILE A 20 8.65 10.83 -6.49
C ILE A 20 8.29 10.28 -5.10
N ILE A 21 9.13 9.39 -4.54
CA ILE A 21 8.91 8.83 -3.19
C ILE A 21 8.94 9.93 -2.13
N VAL A 22 9.92 10.84 -2.18
CA VAL A 22 10.05 11.96 -1.24
C VAL A 22 8.86 12.90 -1.34
N VAL A 23 8.44 13.25 -2.57
CA VAL A 23 7.25 14.08 -2.80
C VAL A 23 6.00 13.36 -2.29
N ALA A 24 5.84 12.07 -2.53
CA ALA A 24 4.68 11.30 -2.06
C ALA A 24 4.61 11.26 -0.52
N TRP A 25 5.74 11.05 0.16
CA TRP A 25 5.81 11.17 1.62
C TRP A 25 5.54 12.60 2.11
N GLY A 26 6.11 13.60 1.44
CA GLY A 26 5.87 15.01 1.78
C GLY A 26 4.40 15.40 1.64
N LEU A 27 3.71 14.90 0.61
CA LEU A 27 2.27 15.08 0.43
C LEU A 27 1.47 14.38 1.53
N ALA A 28 1.84 13.14 1.89
CA ALA A 28 1.17 12.40 2.98
C ALA A 28 1.33 13.12 4.33
N VAL A 29 2.55 13.54 4.66
CA VAL A 29 2.84 14.31 5.89
C VAL A 29 2.14 15.66 5.87
N GLY A 30 2.16 16.38 4.74
CA GLY A 30 1.47 17.66 4.59
C GLY A 30 -0.05 17.53 4.75
N ALA A 31 -0.65 16.46 4.22
CA ALA A 31 -2.06 16.18 4.39
C ALA A 31 -2.43 15.93 5.86
N GLU A 32 -1.58 15.23 6.61
CA GLU A 32 -1.82 15.00 8.04
C GLU A 32 -1.63 16.27 8.88
N LEU A 33 -0.53 17.00 8.67
CA LEU A 33 -0.23 18.23 9.41
C LEU A 33 -1.25 19.36 9.17
N SER A 34 -1.83 19.42 7.97
CA SER A 34 -2.88 20.38 7.64
C SER A 34 -4.26 19.98 8.19
N GLY A 35 -4.37 18.81 8.84
CA GLY A 35 -5.63 18.22 9.23
C GLY A 35 -6.49 17.81 8.03
N GLN A 36 -5.98 17.87 6.79
CA GLN A 36 -6.74 17.46 5.61
C GLN A 36 -6.84 15.94 5.44
N ALA A 37 -6.04 15.17 6.19
CA ALA A 37 -6.13 13.71 6.24
C ALA A 37 -7.55 13.22 6.58
N GLN A 38 -8.30 13.97 7.41
CA GLN A 38 -9.70 13.67 7.76
C GLN A 38 -10.66 13.64 6.55
N TRP A 39 -10.34 14.31 5.44
CA TRP A 39 -11.12 14.23 4.21
C TRP A 39 -10.84 12.97 3.38
N VAL A 40 -9.78 12.23 3.71
CA VAL A 40 -9.35 10.99 3.04
C VAL A 40 -9.64 9.75 3.91
N HIS A 41 -10.07 9.93 5.16
CA HIS A 41 -10.55 8.86 6.04
C HIS A 41 -11.95 8.39 5.61
N HIS A 42 -11.97 7.26 4.88
CA HIS A 42 -12.99 6.20 4.68
C HIS A 42 -14.49 6.51 4.73
N HIS A 43 -15.00 7.35 5.63
CA HIS A 43 -16.44 7.63 5.78
C HIS A 43 -16.97 8.77 4.90
N ARG A 44 -16.12 9.44 4.10
CA ARG A 44 -16.56 10.45 3.11
C ARG A 44 -15.84 10.36 1.77
N LEU A 45 -15.68 9.14 1.23
CA LEU A 45 -15.28 9.02 -0.18
C LEU A 45 -16.39 9.49 -1.13
N VAL A 46 -17.63 9.59 -0.66
CA VAL A 46 -18.63 10.53 -1.18
C VAL A 46 -18.54 11.78 -0.32
N VAL A 47 -17.81 12.79 -0.79
CA VAL A 47 -17.97 14.12 -0.21
C VAL A 47 -19.40 14.53 -0.57
N ASP A 48 -20.27 14.70 0.43
CA ASP A 48 -21.67 15.06 0.22
C ASP A 48 -21.76 16.27 -0.74
N GLY A 49 -22.43 16.09 -1.88
CA GLY A 49 -22.57 17.11 -2.92
C GLY A 49 -21.54 17.07 -4.06
N VAL A 50 -20.60 16.12 -4.08
CA VAL A 50 -19.61 15.95 -5.16
C VAL A 50 -19.97 14.75 -6.04
N ALA A 51 -19.81 14.87 -7.36
CA ALA A 51 -20.14 13.81 -8.28
C ALA A 51 -19.29 12.54 -8.06
N LEU A 52 -19.90 11.35 -8.16
CA LEU A 52 -19.25 10.05 -7.91
C LEU A 52 -17.93 9.88 -8.68
N TRP A 53 -17.87 10.32 -9.94
CA TRP A 53 -16.66 10.20 -10.77
C TRP A 53 -15.50 11.05 -10.24
N ALA A 54 -15.78 12.22 -9.66
CA ALA A 54 -14.77 13.11 -9.10
C ALA A 54 -14.22 12.55 -7.78
N SER A 55 -15.11 11.99 -6.94
CA SER A 55 -14.74 11.21 -5.76
C SER A 55 -13.83 10.02 -6.09
N LEU A 56 -14.19 9.23 -7.10
CA LEU A 56 -13.36 8.11 -7.55
C LEU A 56 -12.01 8.57 -8.10
N ALA A 57 -11.99 9.66 -8.86
CA ALA A 57 -10.74 10.24 -9.36
C ALA A 57 -9.82 10.69 -8.21
N LEU A 58 -10.38 11.39 -7.21
CA LEU A 58 -9.63 11.84 -6.03
C LEU A 58 -9.09 10.65 -5.23
N PHE A 59 -9.92 9.63 -4.99
CA PHE A 59 -9.49 8.38 -4.35
C PHE A 59 -8.32 7.75 -5.10
N LEU A 60 -8.42 7.59 -6.42
CA LEU A 60 -7.37 6.99 -7.23
C LEU A 60 -6.08 7.80 -7.13
N VAL A 61 -6.14 9.13 -7.19
CA VAL A 61 -4.95 9.98 -7.02
C VAL A 61 -4.31 9.77 -5.64
N ALA A 62 -5.10 9.86 -4.56
CA ALA A 62 -4.61 9.65 -3.19
C ALA A 62 -4.03 8.24 -3.00
N TRP A 63 -4.70 7.23 -3.56
CA TRP A 63 -4.24 5.85 -3.57
C TRP A 63 -2.90 5.69 -4.29
N GLN A 64 -2.75 6.28 -5.48
CA GLN A 64 -1.48 6.20 -6.20
C GLN A 64 -0.35 6.94 -5.46
N VAL A 65 -0.63 8.04 -4.77
CA VAL A 65 0.34 8.71 -3.87
C VAL A 65 0.76 7.77 -2.73
N HIS A 66 -0.20 7.09 -2.10
CA HIS A 66 0.08 6.12 -1.04
C HIS A 66 0.93 4.94 -1.54
N ILE A 67 0.60 4.39 -2.72
CA ILE A 67 1.41 3.34 -3.38
C ILE A 67 2.81 3.85 -3.74
N ALA A 68 2.94 5.09 -4.20
CA ALA A 68 4.23 5.71 -4.47
C ALA A 68 5.05 5.92 -3.20
N ALA A 69 4.43 6.27 -2.08
CA ALA A 69 5.10 6.46 -0.80
C ALA A 69 5.59 5.14 -0.19
N MET A 70 4.73 4.11 -0.17
CA MET A 70 5.04 2.87 0.56
C MET A 70 5.56 1.75 -0.33
N MET A 71 4.93 1.51 -1.47
CA MET A 71 5.16 0.29 -2.26
C MET A 71 6.24 0.46 -3.32
N LEU A 72 6.35 1.64 -3.94
CA LEU A 72 7.40 1.95 -4.91
C LEU A 72 8.83 1.79 -4.34
N PRO A 73 9.15 2.20 -3.08
CA PRO A 73 10.45 1.92 -2.46
C PRO A 73 10.82 0.43 -2.50
N THR A 74 9.85 -0.45 -2.27
CA THR A 74 10.08 -1.90 -2.23
C THR A 74 10.40 -2.50 -3.59
N ALA A 75 9.94 -1.86 -4.68
CA ALA A 75 10.19 -2.27 -6.06
C ALA A 75 11.51 -1.71 -6.63
N LEU A 76 12.20 -0.80 -5.94
CA LEU A 76 13.42 -0.15 -6.42
C LEU A 76 14.53 -1.13 -6.85
N PRO A 77 14.81 -2.25 -6.14
CA PRO A 77 15.82 -3.21 -6.59
C PRO A 77 15.49 -3.81 -7.96
N MET A 78 14.22 -4.15 -8.19
CA MET A 78 13.75 -4.72 -9.46
C MET A 78 13.76 -3.68 -10.58
N VAL A 79 13.28 -2.46 -10.32
CA VAL A 79 13.30 -1.35 -11.28
C VAL A 79 14.73 -0.99 -11.67
N GLY A 80 15.64 -0.98 -10.70
CA GLY A 80 17.07 -0.73 -10.92
C GLY A 80 17.70 -1.75 -11.85
N LEU A 81 17.42 -3.05 -11.62
CA LEU A 81 17.91 -4.14 -12.45
C LEU A 81 17.29 -4.12 -13.86
N TYR A 82 15.97 -3.98 -13.95
CA TYR A 82 15.28 -3.93 -15.25
C TYR A 82 15.77 -2.75 -16.09
N ARG A 83 16.09 -1.61 -15.48
CA ARG A 83 16.70 -0.48 -16.21
C ARG A 83 18.03 -0.82 -16.87
N GLN A 84 18.88 -1.62 -16.23
CA GLN A 84 20.17 -2.02 -16.81
C GLN A 84 19.95 -2.87 -18.06
N VAL A 85 19.02 -3.84 -17.98
CA VAL A 85 18.73 -4.74 -19.10
C VAL A 85 17.93 -4.03 -20.21
N ALA A 86 17.05 -3.11 -19.84
CA ALA A 86 16.26 -2.33 -20.79
C ALA A 86 17.08 -1.30 -21.58
N ALA A 87 18.27 -0.90 -21.10
CA ALA A 87 19.12 0.09 -21.75
C ALA A 87 19.56 -0.31 -23.17
N GLY A 88 19.66 -1.62 -23.45
CA GLY A 88 19.99 -2.15 -24.78
C GLY A 88 18.79 -2.36 -25.70
N GLN A 89 17.58 -1.92 -25.33
CA GLN A 89 16.38 -2.06 -26.16
C GLN A 89 16.16 -0.82 -27.06
N PRO A 90 15.40 -0.94 -28.17
CA PRO A 90 15.12 0.19 -29.07
C PRO A 90 14.46 1.40 -28.40
N HIS A 91 13.54 1.17 -27.45
CA HIS A 91 12.82 2.22 -26.72
C HIS A 91 12.96 2.06 -25.20
N PRO A 92 14.15 2.34 -24.63
CA PRO A 92 14.48 1.99 -23.25
C PRO A 92 13.68 2.81 -22.22
N ARG A 93 13.29 4.05 -22.56
CA ARG A 93 12.44 4.89 -21.68
C ARG A 93 11.01 4.35 -21.64
N LEU A 94 10.43 4.06 -22.79
CA LEU A 94 9.06 3.55 -22.91
C LEU A 94 8.90 2.17 -22.28
N ALA A 95 9.88 1.27 -22.47
CA ALA A 95 9.86 -0.06 -21.85
C ALA A 95 9.94 -0.02 -20.31
N ARG A 96 10.63 0.99 -19.74
CA ARG A 96 10.66 1.22 -18.28
C ARG A 96 9.36 1.83 -17.76
N ALA A 97 8.82 2.80 -18.49
CA ALA A 97 7.53 3.39 -18.17
C ALA A 97 6.41 2.33 -18.21
N SER A 98 6.43 1.43 -19.20
CA SER A 98 5.43 0.36 -19.31
C SER A 98 5.53 -0.66 -18.16
N PHE A 99 6.73 -0.96 -17.67
CA PHE A 99 6.91 -1.76 -16.45
C PHE A 99 6.25 -1.09 -15.23
N LEU A 100 6.54 0.19 -14.98
CA LEU A 100 5.94 0.92 -13.86
C LEU A 100 4.42 1.03 -14.02
N PHE A 101 3.94 1.25 -15.24
CA PHE A 101 2.52 1.28 -15.53
C PHE A 101 1.83 -0.05 -15.22
N GLY A 102 2.40 -1.18 -15.67
CA GLY A 102 1.87 -2.51 -15.32
C GLY A 102 1.85 -2.77 -13.81
N TYR A 103 2.88 -2.34 -13.10
CA TYR A 103 2.92 -2.42 -11.64
C TYR A 103 1.78 -1.60 -10.99
N LEU A 104 1.58 -0.36 -11.44
CA LEU A 104 0.54 0.53 -10.93
C LEU A 104 -0.87 0.01 -11.26
N VAL A 105 -1.09 -0.59 -12.44
CA VAL A 105 -2.38 -1.19 -12.80
C VAL A 105 -2.82 -2.26 -11.80
N VAL A 106 -1.91 -3.13 -11.36
CA VAL A 106 -2.24 -4.16 -10.34
C VAL A 106 -2.65 -3.52 -9.02
N TRP A 107 -1.91 -2.49 -8.58
CA TRP A 107 -2.22 -1.78 -7.35
C TRP A 107 -3.51 -0.97 -7.43
N THR A 108 -3.81 -0.37 -8.58
CA THR A 108 -5.08 0.31 -8.84
C THR A 108 -6.25 -0.66 -8.80
N ALA A 109 -6.13 -1.84 -9.43
CA ALA A 109 -7.15 -2.88 -9.38
C ALA A 109 -7.42 -3.34 -7.93
N PHE A 110 -6.36 -3.52 -7.13
CA PHE A 110 -6.50 -3.84 -5.72
C PHE A 110 -7.18 -2.72 -4.92
N GLY A 111 -6.79 -1.45 -5.13
CA GLY A 111 -7.40 -0.32 -4.45
C GLY A 111 -8.91 -0.21 -4.72
N LEU A 112 -9.33 -0.41 -5.97
CA LEU A 112 -10.74 -0.46 -6.35
C LEU A 112 -11.48 -1.64 -5.72
N ALA A 113 -10.87 -2.83 -5.69
CA ALA A 113 -11.45 -4.01 -5.06
C ALA A 113 -11.62 -3.82 -3.55
N ALA A 114 -10.61 -3.23 -2.87
CA ALA A 114 -10.67 -2.92 -1.45
C ALA A 114 -11.72 -1.84 -1.14
N LEU A 115 -11.83 -0.81 -1.99
CA LEU A 115 -12.87 0.21 -1.88
C LEU A 115 -14.27 -0.40 -1.98
N LEU A 116 -14.50 -1.26 -2.98
CA LEU A 116 -15.77 -1.95 -3.16
C LEU A 116 -16.07 -2.87 -1.97
N ALA A 117 -15.07 -3.62 -1.48
CA ALA A 117 -15.24 -4.48 -0.31
C ALA A 117 -15.65 -3.67 0.93
N MET A 118 -15.03 -2.51 1.15
CA MET A 118 -15.40 -1.63 2.26
C MET A 118 -16.85 -1.12 2.12
N ALA A 119 -17.23 -0.64 0.93
CA ALA A 119 -18.59 -0.17 0.67
C ALA A 119 -19.64 -1.28 0.88
N LEU A 120 -19.32 -2.53 0.53
CA LEU A 120 -20.18 -3.69 0.79
C LEU A 120 -20.28 -4.01 2.29
N VAL A 121 -19.18 -3.98 3.02
CA VAL A 121 -19.17 -4.20 4.48
C VAL A 121 -20.02 -3.14 5.19
N GLU A 122 -19.88 -1.87 4.81
CA GLU A 122 -20.70 -0.78 5.34
C GLU A 122 -22.19 -0.95 5.00
N GLY A 123 -22.51 -1.25 3.74
CA GLY A 123 -23.90 -1.43 3.29
C GLY A 123 -24.60 -2.64 3.92
N LEU A 124 -23.88 -3.74 4.15
CA LEU A 124 -24.41 -4.90 4.88
C LEU A 124 -24.49 -4.63 6.39
N GLY A 125 -23.51 -3.92 6.95
CA GLY A 125 -23.45 -3.54 8.36
C GLY A 125 -24.60 -2.61 8.78
N ALA A 126 -25.10 -1.77 7.87
CA ALA A 126 -26.28 -0.94 8.11
C ALA A 126 -27.54 -1.74 8.48
N GLN A 127 -27.59 -3.03 8.10
CA GLN A 127 -28.72 -3.91 8.43
C GLN A 127 -28.60 -4.48 9.85
N TRP A 128 -27.40 -4.48 10.47
CA TRP A 128 -27.11 -5.04 11.79
C TRP A 128 -26.53 -3.98 12.75
N PRO A 129 -27.36 -3.27 13.53
CA PRO A 129 -26.95 -2.13 14.37
C PRO A 129 -25.81 -2.41 15.35
N ARG A 130 -25.68 -3.67 15.83
CA ARG A 130 -24.62 -4.07 16.77
C ARG A 130 -23.22 -4.08 16.15
N TRP A 131 -23.10 -4.30 14.84
CA TRP A 131 -21.82 -4.31 14.12
C TRP A 131 -21.38 -2.90 13.73
N HIS A 132 -22.34 -2.05 13.33
CA HIS A 132 -22.07 -0.66 12.97
C HIS A 132 -21.57 0.20 14.17
N GLN A 133 -21.90 -0.19 15.40
CA GLN A 133 -21.49 0.54 16.62
C GLN A 133 -20.10 0.12 17.17
N ARG A 134 -19.37 -0.76 16.47
CA ARG A 134 -18.12 -1.37 16.94
C ARG A 134 -17.00 -1.31 15.88
N PRO A 135 -16.57 -0.12 15.42
CA PRO A 135 -15.50 0.00 14.41
C PRO A 135 -14.19 -0.71 14.81
N GLU A 136 -13.95 -0.85 16.11
CA GLU A 136 -12.80 -1.56 16.67
C GLU A 136 -12.79 -3.06 16.36
N TRP A 137 -13.95 -3.68 16.13
CA TRP A 137 -14.04 -5.10 15.73
C TRP A 137 -13.58 -5.30 14.29
N LEU A 138 -13.94 -4.38 13.40
CA LEU A 138 -13.48 -4.43 12.00
C LEU A 138 -11.97 -4.22 11.92
N ALA A 139 -11.46 -3.20 12.62
CA ALA A 139 -10.03 -2.90 12.68
C ALA A 139 -9.22 -4.05 13.30
N GLY A 140 -9.66 -4.56 14.46
CA GLY A 140 -9.06 -5.71 15.11
C GLY A 140 -9.11 -6.95 14.22
N GLY A 141 -10.21 -7.18 13.51
CA GLY A 141 -10.39 -8.33 12.62
C GLY A 141 -9.43 -8.31 11.44
N VAL A 142 -9.24 -7.13 10.84
CA VAL A 142 -8.25 -6.94 9.77
C VAL A 142 -6.82 -7.08 10.29
N LEU A 143 -6.52 -6.60 11.51
CA LEU A 143 -5.21 -6.83 12.14
C LEU A 143 -4.93 -8.32 12.38
N VAL A 144 -5.90 -9.07 12.92
CA VAL A 144 -5.79 -10.53 13.11
C VAL A 144 -5.62 -11.23 11.76
N LEU A 145 -6.39 -10.86 10.73
CA LEU A 145 -6.25 -11.39 9.37
C LEU A 145 -4.85 -11.12 8.82
N ALA A 146 -4.35 -9.88 8.94
CA ALA A 146 -3.02 -9.51 8.48
C ALA A 146 -1.93 -10.27 9.22
N GLY A 147 -2.08 -10.46 10.53
CA GLY A 147 -1.17 -11.25 11.35
C GLY A 147 -1.20 -12.74 11.02
N ALA A 148 -2.38 -13.33 10.81
CA ALA A 148 -2.51 -14.72 10.34
C ALA A 148 -1.91 -14.91 8.94
N PHE A 149 -2.11 -13.92 8.06
CA PHE A 149 -1.55 -13.92 6.71
C PHE A 149 -0.01 -13.96 6.70
N GLN A 150 0.65 -13.42 7.73
CA GLN A 150 2.10 -13.50 7.89
C GLN A 150 2.63 -14.95 7.92
N PHE A 151 1.82 -15.92 8.38
CA PHE A 151 2.20 -17.33 8.45
C PHE A 151 1.82 -18.14 7.20
N SER A 152 1.15 -17.52 6.23
CA SER A 152 0.62 -18.22 5.06
C SER A 152 1.71 -18.67 4.09
N ALA A 153 1.49 -19.82 3.45
CA ALA A 153 2.34 -20.30 2.36
C ALA A 153 2.32 -19.36 1.15
N LEU A 154 1.20 -18.66 0.93
CA LEU A 154 1.06 -17.64 -0.11
C LEU A 154 2.03 -16.48 0.12
N LYS A 155 2.06 -15.90 1.34
CA LYS A 155 3.00 -14.82 1.66
C LYS A 155 4.44 -15.29 1.46
N ALA A 156 4.81 -16.45 2.00
CA ALA A 156 6.17 -16.98 1.88
C ALA A 156 6.59 -17.11 0.42
N SER A 157 5.75 -17.74 -0.42
CA SER A 157 6.03 -17.97 -1.84
C SER A 157 6.14 -16.67 -2.63
N CYS A 158 5.23 -15.71 -2.40
CA CYS A 158 5.27 -14.41 -3.07
C CYS A 158 6.49 -13.57 -2.62
N LEU A 159 6.79 -13.58 -1.31
CA LEU A 159 7.90 -12.82 -0.74
C LEU A 159 9.24 -13.34 -1.27
N ASP A 160 9.42 -14.64 -1.43
CA ASP A 160 10.64 -15.21 -2.02
C ASP A 160 10.89 -14.70 -3.45
N LYS A 161 9.84 -14.55 -4.26
CA LYS A 161 9.95 -13.95 -5.60
C LYS A 161 10.29 -12.47 -5.55
N CYS A 162 9.70 -11.72 -4.61
CA CYS A 162 10.01 -10.30 -4.42
C CYS A 162 11.46 -10.05 -3.97
N ARG A 163 12.03 -10.95 -3.16
CA ARG A 163 13.40 -10.85 -2.62
C ARG A 163 14.48 -11.32 -3.59
N ALA A 164 14.12 -12.00 -4.68
CA ALA A 164 15.04 -12.53 -5.68
C ALA A 164 14.90 -11.85 -7.06
N PRO A 165 15.11 -10.51 -7.18
CA PRO A 165 14.83 -9.76 -8.40
C PRO A 165 15.65 -10.24 -9.62
N ARG A 166 16.87 -10.74 -9.42
CA ARG A 166 17.71 -11.29 -10.50
C ARG A 166 17.12 -12.56 -11.09
N ALA A 167 16.80 -13.53 -10.25
CA ALA A 167 16.16 -14.78 -10.68
C ALA A 167 14.79 -14.52 -11.30
N PHE A 168 14.01 -13.61 -10.71
CA PHE A 168 12.72 -13.19 -11.25
C PHE A 168 12.85 -12.61 -12.66
N LEU A 169 13.82 -11.70 -12.86
CA LEU A 169 14.05 -11.09 -14.17
C LEU A 169 14.47 -12.15 -15.19
N LEU A 170 15.42 -13.04 -14.87
CA LEU A 170 15.87 -14.09 -15.80
C LEU A 170 14.73 -14.99 -16.27
N ASN A 171 13.78 -15.33 -15.38
CA ASN A 171 12.67 -16.23 -15.69
C ASN A 171 11.51 -15.57 -16.45
N HIS A 172 11.39 -14.24 -16.41
CA HIS A 172 10.20 -13.54 -16.91
C HIS A 172 10.50 -12.38 -17.87
N TYR A 173 11.77 -12.09 -18.12
CA TYR A 173 12.16 -11.02 -19.01
C TYR A 173 11.75 -11.29 -20.45
N ARG A 174 11.15 -10.28 -21.07
CA ARG A 174 10.88 -10.20 -22.50
C ARG A 174 11.29 -8.82 -22.99
N ARG A 175 11.87 -8.75 -24.19
CA ARG A 175 12.26 -7.47 -24.82
C ARG A 175 11.01 -6.68 -25.25
N GLY A 176 11.14 -5.36 -25.31
CA GLY A 176 10.13 -4.46 -25.83
C GLY A 176 9.14 -3.93 -24.78
N VAL A 177 8.31 -2.99 -25.21
CA VAL A 177 7.33 -2.29 -24.35
C VAL A 177 6.31 -3.26 -23.74
N ALA A 178 5.80 -4.20 -24.54
CA ALA A 178 4.88 -5.25 -24.08
C ALA A 178 5.55 -6.19 -23.07
N GLY A 179 6.84 -6.49 -23.26
CA GLY A 179 7.64 -7.26 -22.30
C GLY A 179 7.78 -6.54 -20.97
N GLY A 180 8.03 -5.22 -21.00
CA GLY A 180 8.04 -4.37 -19.80
C GLY A 180 6.71 -4.37 -19.07
N PHE A 181 5.60 -4.17 -19.78
CA PHE A 181 4.27 -4.18 -19.19
C PHE A 181 3.92 -5.52 -18.55
N ALA A 182 4.14 -6.63 -19.25
CA ALA A 182 3.89 -7.98 -18.72
C ALA A 182 4.77 -8.30 -17.50
N LEU A 183 6.03 -7.87 -17.51
CA LEU A 183 6.93 -8.01 -16.37
C LEU A 183 6.45 -7.17 -15.17
N GLY A 184 5.96 -5.96 -15.43
CA GLY A 184 5.37 -5.05 -14.44
C GLY A 184 4.13 -5.65 -13.79
N LEU A 185 3.18 -6.17 -14.58
CA LEU A 185 1.99 -6.85 -14.08
C LEU A 185 2.36 -8.05 -13.19
N ARG A 186 3.27 -8.91 -13.65
CA ARG A 186 3.71 -10.08 -12.86
C ARG A 186 4.37 -9.65 -11.56
N HIS A 187 5.30 -8.70 -11.62
CA HIS A 187 5.98 -8.22 -10.40
C HIS A 187 4.99 -7.55 -9.44
N GLY A 188 4.06 -6.75 -9.97
CA GLY A 188 2.96 -6.16 -9.21
C GLY A 188 2.11 -7.22 -8.51
N ALA A 189 1.75 -8.31 -9.20
CA ALA A 189 0.96 -9.40 -8.62
C ALA A 189 1.68 -10.13 -7.47
N PHE A 190 2.98 -10.43 -7.60
CA PHE A 190 3.76 -10.99 -6.50
C PHE A 190 3.95 -10.00 -5.35
N CYS A 191 4.20 -8.73 -5.67
CA CYS A 191 4.33 -7.65 -4.68
C CYS A 191 3.05 -7.51 -3.86
N LEU A 192 1.89 -7.44 -4.53
CA LEU A 192 0.60 -7.42 -3.88
C LEU A 192 0.37 -8.71 -3.09
N GLY A 193 0.65 -9.87 -3.68
CA GLY A 193 0.47 -11.18 -3.05
C GLY A 193 1.21 -11.34 -1.73
N CYS A 194 2.35 -10.68 -1.51
CA CYS A 194 3.07 -10.77 -0.23
C CYS A 194 2.64 -9.72 0.83
N CYS A 195 1.88 -8.70 0.47
CA CYS A 195 1.54 -7.61 1.40
C CYS A 195 0.10 -7.08 1.35
N TRP A 196 -0.80 -7.67 0.55
CA TRP A 196 -2.19 -7.24 0.43
C TRP A 196 -2.89 -7.13 1.79
N ALA A 197 -2.69 -8.11 2.69
CA ALA A 197 -3.34 -8.11 3.99
C ALA A 197 -2.83 -6.98 4.90
N LEU A 198 -1.53 -6.64 4.84
CA LEU A 198 -0.97 -5.48 5.53
C LEU A 198 -1.50 -4.17 4.95
N MET A 199 -1.73 -4.13 3.64
CA MET A 199 -2.33 -2.96 2.98
C MET A 199 -3.79 -2.79 3.38
N LEU A 200 -4.54 -3.86 3.65
CA LEU A 200 -5.90 -3.76 4.18
C LEU A 200 -5.95 -3.10 5.56
N VAL A 201 -4.91 -3.25 6.39
CA VAL A 201 -4.83 -2.53 7.67
C VAL A 201 -4.93 -1.02 7.44
N MET A 202 -4.21 -0.48 6.45
CA MET A 202 -4.27 0.95 6.08
C MET A 202 -5.66 1.41 5.60
N PHE A 203 -6.47 0.50 5.05
CA PHE A 203 -7.85 0.84 4.68
C PHE A 203 -8.76 1.02 5.88
N VAL A 204 -8.51 0.32 6.99
CA VAL A 204 -9.35 0.42 8.18
C VAL A 204 -8.87 1.50 9.14
N VAL A 205 -7.56 1.64 9.34
CA VAL A 205 -7.00 2.61 10.30
C VAL A 205 -6.80 4.02 9.74
N GLY A 206 -6.77 4.19 8.42
CA GLY A 206 -6.35 5.46 7.81
C GLY A 206 -5.28 5.32 6.77
N ILE A 207 -5.59 5.57 5.49
CA ILE A 207 -4.57 5.67 4.43
C ILE A 207 -3.59 6.81 4.75
N ALA A 208 -4.09 7.85 5.42
CA ALA A 208 -3.36 9.01 5.86
C ALA A 208 -3.06 9.01 7.37
N ASN A 209 -3.09 7.85 8.05
CA ASN A 209 -2.62 7.75 9.44
C ASN A 209 -1.11 7.47 9.44
N LEU A 210 -0.28 8.50 9.57
CA LEU A 210 1.18 8.39 9.46
C LEU A 210 1.78 7.47 10.54
N ALA A 211 1.16 7.40 11.72
CA ALA A 211 1.57 6.52 12.81
C ALA A 211 1.49 5.03 12.44
N TRP A 212 0.58 4.64 11.54
CA TRP A 212 0.52 3.28 10.96
C TRP A 212 1.26 3.17 9.64
N MET A 213 1.16 4.21 8.82
CA MET A 213 1.76 4.23 7.49
C MET A 213 3.28 4.04 7.56
N ALA A 214 3.98 4.79 8.41
CA ALA A 214 5.44 4.72 8.48
C ALA A 214 5.96 3.36 8.98
N PRO A 215 5.48 2.79 10.10
CA PRO A 215 5.90 1.47 10.55
C PRO A 215 5.56 0.37 9.56
N LEU A 216 4.36 0.35 8.97
CA LEU A 216 3.98 -0.67 7.99
C LEU A 216 4.80 -0.56 6.70
N ALA A 217 5.10 0.66 6.24
CA ALA A 217 5.98 0.88 5.09
C ALA A 217 7.39 0.37 5.37
N ALA A 218 7.96 0.74 6.51
CA ALA A 218 9.29 0.31 6.94
C ALA A 218 9.37 -1.22 7.08
N LEU A 219 8.35 -1.83 7.69
CA LEU A 219 8.19 -3.27 7.81
C LEU A 219 8.19 -3.95 6.43
N MET A 220 7.30 -3.54 5.53
CA MET A 220 7.18 -4.16 4.21
C MET A 220 8.45 -3.98 3.37
N LEU A 221 9.09 -2.81 3.47
CA LEU A 221 10.38 -2.56 2.84
C LEU A 221 11.46 -3.48 3.41
N TYR A 222 11.52 -3.63 4.73
CA TYR A 222 12.49 -4.48 5.40
C TYR A 222 12.28 -5.97 5.03
N GLU A 223 11.05 -6.46 5.07
CA GLU A 223 10.71 -7.84 4.65
C GLU A 223 11.18 -8.12 3.22
N LYS A 224 10.96 -7.18 2.29
CA LYS A 224 11.25 -7.34 0.85
C LYS A 224 12.70 -7.09 0.45
N VAL A 225 13.45 -6.28 1.21
CA VAL A 225 14.80 -5.83 0.80
C VAL A 225 15.91 -6.29 1.73
N ALA A 226 15.67 -6.41 3.04
CA ALA A 226 16.72 -6.75 3.99
C ALA A 226 17.12 -8.24 3.87
N ARG A 227 18.40 -8.55 4.11
CA ARG A 227 18.93 -9.93 4.06
C ARG A 227 18.21 -10.87 5.04
N HIS A 228 17.84 -10.34 6.21
CA HIS A 228 17.14 -11.08 7.27
C HIS A 228 15.64 -10.78 7.36
N GLY A 229 15.06 -10.12 6.34
CA GLY A 229 13.65 -9.69 6.34
C GLY A 229 12.64 -10.80 6.64
N ALA A 230 12.84 -12.02 6.13
CA ALA A 230 11.96 -13.15 6.41
C ALA A 230 11.93 -13.59 7.88
N ARG A 231 12.95 -13.27 8.69
CA ARG A 231 12.93 -13.58 10.13
C ARG A 231 11.93 -12.71 10.89
N LEU A 232 11.62 -11.52 10.37
CA LEU A 232 10.72 -10.56 11.00
C LEU A 232 9.23 -10.87 10.73
N VAL A 233 8.93 -11.59 9.65
CA VAL A 233 7.57 -11.99 9.21
C VAL A 233 6.78 -12.64 10.35
N ARG A 234 7.32 -13.68 10.99
CA ARG A 234 6.62 -14.43 12.05
C ARG A 234 6.42 -13.63 13.34
N PRO A 235 7.44 -12.98 13.93
CA PRO A 235 7.26 -12.11 15.09
C PRO A 235 6.20 -11.02 14.86
N VAL A 236 6.22 -10.39 13.68
CA VAL A 236 5.22 -9.38 13.31
C VAL A 236 3.83 -9.98 13.17
N GLY A 237 3.72 -11.19 12.62
CA GLY A 237 2.46 -11.93 12.62
C GLY A 237 1.86 -12.11 14.00
N VAL A 238 2.67 -12.54 14.98
CA VAL A 238 2.25 -12.66 16.38
C VAL A 238 1.83 -11.30 16.93
N ALA A 239 2.64 -10.26 16.72
CA ALA A 239 2.35 -8.92 17.23
C ALA A 239 1.04 -8.35 16.67
N LEU A 240 0.76 -8.52 15.38
CA LEU A 240 -0.47 -8.07 14.74
C LEU A 240 -1.70 -8.83 15.24
N ILE A 241 -1.59 -10.15 15.47
CA ILE A 241 -2.66 -10.95 16.06
C ILE A 241 -2.97 -10.47 17.48
N LEU A 242 -1.94 -10.34 18.32
CA LEU A 242 -2.11 -9.90 19.71
C LEU A 242 -2.70 -8.49 19.77
N LEU A 243 -2.23 -7.58 18.93
CA LEU A 243 -2.74 -6.21 18.85
C LEU A 243 -4.19 -6.17 18.37
N GLY A 244 -4.55 -6.98 17.37
CA GLY A 244 -5.93 -7.08 16.89
C GLY A 244 -6.88 -7.67 17.93
N LEU A 245 -6.45 -8.71 18.66
CA LEU A 245 -7.24 -9.28 19.77
C LEU A 245 -7.38 -8.28 20.92
N LEU A 246 -6.31 -7.59 21.30
CA LEU A 246 -6.34 -6.56 22.33
C LEU A 246 -7.32 -5.44 21.97
N MET A 247 -7.32 -4.99 20.71
CA MET A 247 -8.23 -3.97 20.20
C MET A 247 -9.70 -4.38 20.29
N MET A 248 -10.02 -5.68 20.15
CA MET A 248 -11.38 -6.19 20.28
C MET A 248 -11.85 -6.31 21.73
N VAL A 249 -10.94 -6.64 22.67
CA VAL A 249 -11.29 -6.91 24.08
C VAL A 249 -11.27 -5.64 24.93
N GLU A 250 -10.26 -4.79 24.75
CA GLU A 250 -9.99 -3.61 25.58
C GLU A 250 -9.75 -2.35 24.71
N PRO A 251 -10.79 -1.80 24.05
CA PRO A 251 -10.62 -0.63 23.18
C PRO A 251 -10.14 0.62 23.93
N ALA A 252 -10.38 0.69 25.25
CA ALA A 252 -10.01 1.83 26.10
C ALA A 252 -8.48 2.04 26.24
N TRP A 253 -7.66 1.02 25.97
CA TRP A 253 -6.20 1.10 26.09
C TRP A 253 -5.53 1.74 24.86
N LEU A 254 -6.27 1.99 23.78
CA LEU A 254 -5.71 2.45 22.50
C LEU A 254 -6.40 3.74 21.98
N PRO A 255 -6.33 4.87 22.72
CA PRO A 255 -7.07 6.11 22.42
C PRO A 255 -6.69 6.82 21.11
N GLY A 256 -5.75 6.28 20.31
CA GLY A 256 -5.41 6.77 18.97
C GLY A 256 -5.56 5.72 17.85
N LEU A 257 -6.14 4.56 18.15
CA LEU A 257 -6.34 3.45 17.20
C LEU A 257 -7.80 3.19 16.87
N THR A 258 -8.71 3.63 17.73
CA THR A 258 -10.14 3.63 17.47
C THR A 258 -10.48 4.76 16.51
N PRO A 259 -11.15 4.47 15.37
CA PRO A 259 -11.75 5.53 14.55
C PRO A 259 -12.69 6.38 15.42
N ASP A 260 -12.63 7.70 15.29
CA ASP A 260 -13.51 8.58 16.06
C ASP A 260 -14.98 8.19 15.84
N PRO A 261 -15.82 8.18 16.90
CA PRO A 261 -17.24 7.91 16.75
C PRO A 261 -17.88 8.93 15.81
N VAL A 262 -18.67 8.44 14.85
CA VAL A 262 -19.45 9.25 13.91
C VAL A 262 -20.29 10.26 14.70
N PRO A 263 -20.15 11.58 14.49
CA PRO A 263 -21.04 12.56 15.09
C PRO A 263 -22.45 12.28 14.59
N HIS A 264 -23.32 11.79 15.46
CA HIS A 264 -24.76 11.77 15.20
C HIS A 264 -25.22 13.21 14.96
N GLY A 265 -26.16 13.34 14.02
CA GLY A 265 -26.50 14.58 13.34
C GLY A 265 -26.72 15.79 14.24
N ILE A 266 -26.55 16.94 13.59
CA ILE A 266 -26.95 18.27 14.06
C ILE A 266 -28.31 18.16 14.76
N PRO A 267 -28.45 18.55 16.04
CA PRO A 267 -29.77 18.69 16.63
C PRO A 267 -30.52 19.76 15.84
N LEU A 268 -31.60 19.37 15.17
CA LEU A 268 -32.61 20.29 14.66
C LEU A 268 -33.30 20.92 15.89
N HIS A 269 -32.64 21.90 16.50
CA HIS A 269 -33.26 22.75 17.50
C HIS A 269 -34.02 23.87 16.81
N GLY A 270 -35.35 23.80 16.92
CA GLY A 270 -36.20 24.98 17.12
C GLY A 270 -36.75 25.65 15.86
N ALA A 271 -37.88 25.13 15.38
CA ALA A 271 -38.90 25.96 14.72
C ALA A 271 -40.22 25.78 15.49
N HIS A 272 -40.38 26.61 16.54
CA HIS A 272 -41.66 27.02 17.10
C HIS A 272 -41.65 28.54 17.20
#